data_AF-E0QQM2-F1
#
_entry.id   AF-E0QQM2-F1
#
_cell.length_a   1.000
_cell.length_b   1.000
_cell.length_c   1.000
_cell.angle_alpha   90.00
_cell.angle_beta   90.00
_cell.angle_gamma   90.00
#
_symmetry.space_group_name_H-M   'P 1'
#
loop_
_entity.id
_entity.type
_entity.pdbx_description
1 polymer ?
#
loop_
_entity_poly.entity_id
_entity_poly.type
_entity_poly.pdbx_seq_one_letter_code
_entity_poly.pdbx_strand_id
1 'polypeptide(L)'
;PRSRHGDPLYGVRRTLKTGANLLTEKQAEKLEAVFADDFHACVEAAWISYQDMMHAYRQKNRQYGKHLMQQVIDKLANIPKDIAAGLPELRRLGRTLKRRAADILAYFDHPHSSNGPTEAINVRLEHLRGTILGFRNLIHYRIRALLETGGFKKQLHPQMRRAP
;
A
#
# COMPACT_ATOMS: atom_id res chain seq x y z
N PRO A 1 0.44 -23.32 -15.23
CA PRO A 1 0.96 -22.99 -13.88
C PRO A 1 2.16 -23.88 -13.52
N ARG A 2 3.39 -23.41 -13.78
CA ARG A 2 4.60 -24.15 -13.34
C ARG A 2 4.62 -24.13 -11.81
N SER A 3 4.75 -25.30 -11.18
CA SER A 3 4.79 -25.39 -9.72
C SER A 3 5.99 -24.60 -9.22
N ARG A 4 5.75 -23.66 -8.29
CA ARG A 4 6.80 -22.90 -7.59
C ARG A 4 7.38 -23.71 -6.43
N HIS A 5 7.35 -25.03 -6.57
CA HIS A 5 7.75 -25.96 -5.54
C HIS A 5 9.29 -26.03 -5.57
N GLY A 6 9.93 -25.61 -4.48
CA GLY A 6 11.39 -25.57 -4.36
C GLY A 6 12.03 -24.18 -4.54
N ASP A 7 11.28 -23.15 -4.96
CA ASP A 7 11.78 -21.77 -4.96
C ASP A 7 11.88 -21.24 -3.51
N PRO A 8 13.10 -20.91 -3.02
CA PRO A 8 13.30 -20.44 -1.64
C PRO A 8 12.48 -19.19 -1.31
N LEU A 9 12.38 -18.22 -2.24
CA LEU A 9 11.60 -16.99 -2.08
C LEU A 9 10.10 -17.28 -2.01
N TYR A 10 9.62 -18.22 -2.82
CA TYR A 10 8.22 -18.66 -2.73
C TYR A 10 7.91 -19.27 -1.36
N GLY A 11 8.87 -19.99 -0.78
CA GLY A 11 8.80 -20.60 0.55
C GLY A 11 8.78 -19.61 1.72
N VAL A 12 9.24 -18.37 1.53
CA VAL A 12 9.25 -17.30 2.55
C VAL A 12 8.36 -16.10 2.20
N ARG A 13 7.60 -16.15 1.10
CA ARG A 13 6.76 -15.03 0.60
C ARG A 13 5.81 -14.38 1.61
N ARG A 14 5.35 -15.13 2.62
CA ARG A 14 4.51 -14.58 3.71
C ARG A 14 5.38 -13.86 4.72
N THR A 15 6.47 -14.49 5.15
CA THR A 15 7.49 -13.93 6.04
C THR A 15 8.04 -12.60 5.53
N LEU A 16 8.32 -12.49 4.23
CA LEU A 16 8.77 -11.26 3.57
C LEU A 16 7.82 -10.06 3.74
N LYS A 17 6.54 -10.29 4.06
CA LYS A 17 5.55 -9.22 4.26
C LYS A 17 5.18 -9.01 5.73
N THR A 18 5.66 -9.88 6.61
CA THR A 18 5.42 -9.76 8.05
C THR A 18 6.40 -8.76 8.64
N GLY A 19 5.95 -7.95 9.60
CA GLY A 19 6.85 -7.06 10.33
C GLY A 19 7.89 -7.87 11.11
N ALA A 20 9.15 -7.45 11.09
CA ALA A 20 10.27 -8.20 11.71
C ALA A 20 10.00 -8.52 13.20
N ASN A 21 9.38 -7.58 13.92
CA ASN A 21 8.99 -7.72 15.32
C ASN A 21 7.85 -8.73 15.58
N LEU A 22 7.24 -9.28 14.52
CA LEU A 22 6.15 -10.28 14.59
C LEU A 22 6.60 -11.63 14.04
N LEU A 23 7.86 -11.76 13.61
CA LEU A 23 8.41 -13.02 13.16
C LEU A 23 8.65 -13.94 14.35
N THR A 24 8.32 -15.21 14.19
CA THR A 24 8.84 -16.23 15.10
C THR A 24 10.33 -16.46 14.82
N GLU A 25 11.06 -16.98 15.80
CA GLU A 25 12.48 -17.35 15.64
C GLU A 25 12.71 -18.21 14.40
N LYS A 26 11.93 -19.30 14.25
CA LYS A 26 11.97 -20.16 13.06
C LYS A 26 11.70 -19.44 11.74
N GLN A 27 10.86 -18.39 11.75
CA GLN A 27 10.59 -17.60 10.55
C GLN A 27 11.77 -16.67 10.21
N ALA A 28 12.41 -16.09 11.24
CA ALA A 28 13.60 -15.26 11.09
C ALA A 28 14.78 -16.10 10.57
N GLU A 29 15.09 -17.24 11.19
CA GLU A 29 16.15 -18.16 10.75
C GLU A 29 15.96 -18.59 9.28
N LYS A 30 14.72 -18.94 8.90
CA LYS A 30 14.43 -19.32 7.51
C LYS A 30 14.63 -18.16 6.54
N LEU A 31 14.35 -16.93 6.96
CA LEU A 31 14.54 -15.75 6.13
C LEU A 31 16.03 -15.42 5.99
N GLU A 32 16.79 -15.49 7.08
CA GLU A 32 18.26 -15.34 7.09
C GLU A 32 18.93 -16.37 6.19
N ALA A 33 18.50 -17.64 6.25
CA ALA A 33 19.01 -18.68 5.36
C ALA A 33 18.74 -18.40 3.87
N VAL A 34 17.64 -17.72 3.54
CA VAL A 34 17.35 -17.29 2.16
C VAL A 34 18.24 -16.11 1.76
N PHE A 35 18.49 -15.16 2.67
CA PHE A 35 19.33 -13.98 2.40
C PHE A 35 20.83 -14.27 2.42
N ALA A 36 21.26 -15.42 2.95
CA ALA A 36 22.65 -15.87 2.86
C ALA A 36 23.14 -16.12 1.43
N ASP A 37 22.23 -16.21 0.45
CA ASP A 37 22.55 -16.25 -0.98
C ASP A 37 22.56 -14.82 -1.55
N ASP A 38 23.72 -14.38 -2.05
CA ASP A 38 23.91 -13.06 -2.67
C ASP A 38 22.94 -12.81 -3.85
N PHE A 39 22.41 -13.86 -4.49
CA PHE A 39 21.38 -13.74 -5.51
C PHE A 39 20.10 -13.06 -4.99
N HIS A 40 19.84 -13.14 -3.67
CA HIS A 40 18.68 -12.54 -3.02
C HIS A 40 18.97 -11.18 -2.37
N ALA A 41 20.17 -10.61 -2.51
CA ALA A 41 20.55 -9.34 -1.90
C ALA A 41 19.59 -8.18 -2.28
N CYS A 42 19.07 -8.18 -3.51
CA CYS A 42 18.10 -7.16 -3.95
C CYS A 42 16.75 -7.28 -3.23
N VAL A 43 16.33 -8.51 -2.92
CA VAL A 43 15.11 -8.79 -2.16
C VAL A 43 15.31 -8.44 -0.70
N GLU A 44 16.47 -8.75 -0.14
CA GLU A 44 16.83 -8.35 1.23
C GLU A 44 16.81 -6.83 1.39
N ALA A 45 17.47 -6.10 0.49
CA ALA A 45 17.48 -4.63 0.51
C ALA A 45 16.05 -4.05 0.45
N ALA A 46 15.17 -4.67 -0.35
CA ALA A 46 13.77 -4.26 -0.43
C ALA A 46 12.99 -4.61 0.84
N TRP A 47 13.24 -5.77 1.44
CA TRP A 47 12.66 -6.18 2.71
C TRP A 47 13.08 -5.24 3.84
N ILE A 48 14.37 -4.92 3.98
CA ILE A 48 14.88 -3.97 4.97
C ILE A 48 14.18 -2.61 4.81
N SER A 49 14.11 -2.10 3.58
CA SER A 49 13.44 -0.83 3.30
C SER A 49 11.96 -0.84 3.72
N TYR A 50 11.27 -1.94 3.46
CA TYR A 50 9.90 -2.15 3.92
C TYR A 50 9.79 -2.17 5.46
N GLN A 51 10.71 -2.87 6.14
CA GLN A 51 10.73 -2.91 7.61
C GLN A 51 11.01 -1.53 8.21
N ASP A 52 11.96 -0.77 7.66
CA ASP A 52 12.29 0.58 8.12
C ASP A 52 11.07 1.51 8.02
N MET A 53 10.35 1.47 6.89
CA MET A 53 9.10 2.23 6.71
C MET A 53 8.02 1.82 7.71
N MET A 54 7.81 0.51 7.89
CA MET A 54 6.86 -0.03 8.85
C MET A 54 7.20 0.37 10.29
N HIS A 55 8.49 0.36 10.63
CA HIS A 55 8.98 0.76 11.95
C HIS A 55 8.68 2.25 12.21
N ALA A 56 8.95 3.12 11.24
CA ALA A 56 8.61 4.54 11.32
C ALA A 56 7.10 4.77 11.55
N TYR A 57 6.24 4.11 10.77
CA TYR A 57 4.79 4.25 10.91
C TYR A 57 4.23 3.75 12.25
N ARG A 58 4.86 2.73 12.84
CA ARG A 58 4.41 2.12 14.11
C ARG A 58 4.88 2.87 15.35
N GLN A 59 5.71 3.90 15.22
CA GLN A 59 6.17 4.67 16.36
C GLN A 59 5.01 5.37 17.08
N LYS A 60 4.98 5.21 18.41
CA LYS A 60 4.05 5.96 19.28
C LYS A 60 4.40 7.45 19.28
N ASN A 61 5.69 7.77 19.32
CA ASN A 61 6.17 9.14 19.17
C ASN A 61 6.19 9.51 17.68
N ARG A 62 5.28 10.40 17.28
CA ARG A 62 5.08 10.78 15.87
C ARG A 62 6.24 11.59 15.30
N GLN A 63 6.86 12.45 16.10
CA GLN A 63 8.04 13.21 15.65
C GLN A 63 9.23 12.28 15.43
N TYR A 64 9.40 11.28 16.30
CA TYR A 64 10.41 10.25 16.09
C TYR A 64 10.12 9.39 14.85
N GLY A 65 8.86 8.98 14.66
CA GLY A 65 8.41 8.28 13.45
C GLY A 65 8.65 9.09 12.17
N LYS A 66 8.39 10.40 12.20
CA LYS A 66 8.65 11.33 11.10
C LYS A 66 10.13 11.39 10.76
N HIS A 67 10.98 11.49 11.79
CA HIS A 67 12.43 11.49 11.62
C HIS A 67 12.92 10.19 10.97
N LEU A 68 12.46 9.04 11.45
CA LEU A 68 12.79 7.74 10.86
C LEU A 68 12.31 7.63 9.41
N MET A 69 11.08 8.08 9.10
CA MET A 69 10.58 8.08 7.72
C MET A 69 11.43 8.97 6.81
N GLN A 70 11.83 10.16 7.29
CA GLN A 70 12.73 11.05 6.55
C GLN A 70 14.08 10.36 6.26
N GLN A 71 14.67 9.66 7.24
CA GLN A 71 15.90 8.90 7.02
C GLN A 71 15.73 7.81 5.95
N VAL A 72 14.59 7.10 5.92
CA VAL A 72 14.30 6.12 4.86
C VAL A 72 14.21 6.78 3.50
N ILE A 73 13.50 7.90 3.40
CA ILE A 73 13.39 8.67 2.16
C ILE A 73 14.77 9.09 1.66
N ASP A 74 15.61 9.63 2.54
CA ASP A 74 16.95 10.10 2.20
C ASP A 74 17.88 8.95 1.80
N LYS A 75 17.85 7.83 2.53
CA LYS A 75 18.62 6.61 2.21
C LYS A 75 18.27 6.09 0.82
N LEU A 76 16.98 5.97 0.52
CA LEU A 76 16.52 5.45 -0.78
C LEU A 76 16.71 6.43 -1.93
N ALA A 77 16.61 7.73 -1.67
CA ALA A 77 16.81 8.74 -2.69
C ALA A 77 18.28 8.95 -3.08
N ASN A 78 19.20 8.62 -2.17
CA ASN A 78 20.63 8.84 -2.32
C ASN A 78 21.44 7.54 -2.45
N ILE A 79 20.81 6.43 -2.88
CA ILE A 79 21.53 5.19 -3.20
C ILE A 79 22.62 5.50 -4.25
N PRO A 80 23.89 5.12 -3.99
CA PRO A 80 25.00 5.32 -4.93
C PRO A 80 24.70 4.75 -6.32
N LYS A 81 25.18 5.40 -7.39
CA LYS A 81 24.79 5.07 -8.77
C LYS A 81 25.17 3.65 -9.18
N ASP A 82 26.35 3.21 -8.75
CA ASP A 82 26.91 1.87 -8.93
C ASP A 82 26.04 0.80 -8.26
N ILE A 83 25.61 1.03 -7.02
CA ILE A 83 24.68 0.13 -6.31
C ILE A 83 23.27 0.18 -6.92
N ALA A 84 22.80 1.37 -7.28
CA ALA A 84 21.44 1.59 -7.78
C ALA A 84 21.16 0.88 -9.11
N ALA A 85 22.21 0.52 -9.88
CA ALA A 85 22.08 -0.31 -11.08
C ALA A 85 21.55 -1.71 -10.76
N GLY A 86 21.91 -2.29 -9.62
CA GLY A 86 21.42 -3.58 -9.13
C GLY A 86 20.07 -3.51 -8.40
N LEU A 87 19.54 -2.31 -8.15
CA LEU A 87 18.31 -2.07 -7.38
C LEU A 87 17.33 -1.12 -8.10
N PRO A 88 16.93 -1.41 -9.37
CA PRO A 88 16.17 -0.46 -10.17
C PRO A 88 14.78 -0.11 -9.58
N GLU A 89 14.14 -1.04 -8.89
CA GLU A 89 12.87 -0.84 -8.19
C GLU A 89 13.03 0.08 -6.99
N LEU A 90 14.06 -0.12 -6.15
CA LEU A 90 14.32 0.75 -5.01
C LEU A 90 14.76 2.14 -5.43
N ARG A 91 15.52 2.25 -6.52
CA ARG A 91 15.84 3.56 -7.13
C ARG A 91 14.57 4.29 -7.57
N ARG A 92 13.59 3.58 -8.15
CA ARG A 92 12.30 4.15 -8.55
C ARG A 92 11.46 4.54 -7.35
N LEU A 93 11.45 3.71 -6.31
CA LEU A 93 10.78 3.99 -5.04
C LEU A 93 11.38 5.24 -4.39
N GLY A 94 12.70 5.32 -4.22
CA GLY A 94 13.40 6.46 -3.64
C GLY A 94 13.09 7.78 -4.34
N ARG A 95 13.09 7.80 -5.68
CA ARG A 95 12.67 8.99 -6.46
C ARG A 95 11.22 9.39 -6.16
N THR A 96 10.32 8.40 -6.05
CA THR A 96 8.90 8.64 -5.78
C THR A 96 8.69 9.18 -4.38
N LEU A 97 9.33 8.55 -3.39
CA LEU A 97 9.30 8.95 -1.99
C LEU A 97 9.84 10.37 -1.81
N LYS A 98 11.01 10.69 -2.39
CA LYS A 98 11.57 12.05 -2.35
C LYS A 98 10.64 13.10 -2.95
N ARG A 99 10.05 12.81 -4.11
CA ARG A 99 9.10 13.72 -4.77
C ARG A 99 7.84 13.96 -3.93
N ARG A 100 7.41 12.98 -3.14
CA ARG A 100 6.20 13.04 -2.31
C ARG A 100 6.52 13.20 -0.81
N ALA A 101 7.75 13.59 -0.46
CA ALA A 101 8.21 13.58 0.93
C ALA A 101 7.33 14.45 1.83
N ALA A 102 6.95 15.65 1.37
CA ALA A 102 6.05 16.54 2.10
C ALA A 102 4.72 15.85 2.45
N ASP A 103 4.08 15.19 1.48
CA ASP A 103 2.81 14.49 1.70
C ASP A 103 2.96 13.29 2.64
N ILE A 104 4.04 12.53 2.49
CA ILE A 104 4.31 11.34 3.31
C ILE A 104 4.57 11.76 4.76
N LEU A 105 5.35 12.81 4.97
CA LEU A 105 5.72 13.27 6.31
C LEU A 105 4.58 13.97 7.02
N ALA A 106 3.65 14.59 6.27
CA ALA A 106 2.44 15.19 6.82
C ALA A 106 1.57 14.18 7.61
N TYR A 107 1.63 12.88 7.27
CA TYR A 107 0.97 11.82 8.06
C TYR A 107 1.36 11.85 9.55
N PHE A 108 2.60 12.23 9.86
CA PHE A 108 3.09 12.28 11.23
C PHE A 108 2.68 13.57 11.95
N ASP A 109 2.38 14.64 11.22
CA ASP A 109 1.94 15.92 11.77
C ASP A 109 0.43 15.97 12.04
N HIS A 110 -0.36 15.13 11.34
CA HIS A 110 -1.80 15.09 11.45
C HIS A 110 -2.27 13.82 12.18
N PRO A 111 -2.45 13.86 13.52
CA PRO A 111 -3.01 12.72 14.24
C PRO A 111 -4.45 12.46 13.79
N HIS A 112 -4.85 11.19 13.80
CA HIS A 112 -6.20 10.71 13.41
C HIS A 112 -6.58 10.88 11.93
N SER A 113 -5.67 11.30 11.05
CA SER A 113 -5.91 11.21 9.60
C SER A 113 -6.01 9.73 9.20
N SER A 114 -7.17 9.34 8.65
CA SER A 114 -7.42 7.97 8.18
C SER A 114 -7.77 7.97 6.71
N ASN A 115 -7.40 6.89 6.01
CA ASN A 115 -7.82 6.67 4.64
C ASN A 115 -9.23 6.05 4.54
N GLY A 116 -9.88 5.80 5.68
CA GLY A 116 -11.17 5.10 5.77
C GLY A 116 -12.29 5.71 4.90
N PRO A 117 -12.50 7.05 4.91
CA PRO A 117 -13.49 7.67 4.03
C PRO A 117 -13.21 7.45 2.54
N THR A 118 -11.96 7.60 2.12
CA THR A 118 -11.52 7.36 0.74
C THR A 118 -11.70 5.89 0.35
N GLU A 119 -11.30 4.97 1.23
CA GLU A 119 -11.45 3.53 1.03
C GLU A 119 -12.92 3.12 0.94
N ALA A 120 -13.79 3.68 1.77
CA ALA A 120 -15.23 3.44 1.71
C ALA A 120 -15.83 3.87 0.37
N ILE A 121 -15.36 4.99 -0.20
CA ILE A 121 -15.75 5.43 -1.54
C ILE A 121 -15.20 4.46 -2.60
N ASN A 122 -13.92 4.10 -2.53
CA ASN A 122 -13.31 3.18 -3.50
C ASN A 122 -14.01 1.82 -3.50
N VAL A 123 -14.31 1.24 -2.34
CA VAL A 123 -15.07 -0.01 -2.24
C VAL A 123 -16.42 0.09 -2.94
N ARG A 124 -17.15 1.21 -2.75
CA ARG A 124 -18.41 1.45 -3.46
C ARG A 124 -18.21 1.58 -4.97
N LEU A 125 -17.14 2.24 -5.41
CA LEU A 125 -16.82 2.37 -6.84
C LEU A 125 -16.45 1.04 -7.47
N GLU A 126 -15.71 0.16 -6.78
CA GLU A 126 -15.41 -1.18 -7.29
C GLU A 126 -16.67 -2.04 -7.40
N HIS A 127 -17.58 -1.97 -6.41
CA HIS A 127 -18.87 -2.64 -6.50
C HIS A 127 -19.69 -2.13 -7.70
N LEU A 128 -19.75 -0.81 -7.86
CA LEU A 128 -20.43 -0.17 -8.97
C LEU A 128 -19.87 -0.65 -10.32
N ARG A 129 -18.53 -0.68 -10.47
CA ARG A 129 -17.85 -1.17 -11.67
C ARG A 129 -18.22 -2.61 -12.02
N GLY A 130 -18.36 -3.48 -11.02
CA GLY A 130 -18.82 -4.85 -11.23
C GLY A 130 -20.25 -4.91 -11.79
N THR A 131 -21.15 -4.10 -11.24
CA THR A 131 -22.58 -4.09 -11.62
C THR A 131 -22.87 -3.39 -12.95
N ILE A 132 -22.00 -2.46 -13.37
CA ILE A 132 -22.14 -1.69 -14.63
C ILE A 132 -21.24 -2.21 -15.76
N LEU A 133 -20.57 -3.35 -15.55
CA LEU A 133 -19.70 -3.91 -16.58
C LEU A 133 -20.51 -4.26 -17.84
N GLY A 134 -20.05 -3.80 -19.01
CA GLY A 134 -20.67 -4.12 -20.31
C GLY A 134 -21.63 -3.05 -20.88
N PHE A 135 -21.94 -1.99 -20.14
CA PHE A 135 -22.68 -0.84 -20.70
C PHE A 135 -21.79 -0.05 -21.66
N ARG A 136 -22.13 -0.08 -22.96
CA ARG A 136 -21.41 0.66 -24.02
C ARG A 136 -21.97 2.06 -24.28
N ASN A 137 -23.17 2.34 -23.77
CA ASN A 137 -23.84 3.64 -23.88
C ASN A 137 -23.75 4.40 -22.54
N LEU A 138 -23.22 5.63 -22.59
CA LEU A 138 -22.99 6.47 -21.41
C LEU A 138 -24.28 6.83 -20.65
N ILE A 139 -25.41 7.00 -21.35
CA ILE A 139 -26.70 7.30 -20.70
C ILE A 139 -27.16 6.09 -19.88
N HIS A 140 -27.13 4.89 -20.47
CA HIS A 140 -27.51 3.66 -19.76
C HIS A 140 -26.56 3.37 -18.58
N TYR A 141 -25.26 3.60 -18.77
CA TYR A 141 -24.27 3.53 -17.70
C TYR A 141 -24.62 4.47 -16.53
N ARG A 142 -24.93 5.75 -16.83
CA ARG A 142 -25.28 6.75 -15.81
C ARG A 142 -26.56 6.38 -15.06
N ILE A 143 -27.60 5.95 -15.79
CA ILE A 143 -28.87 5.54 -15.17
C ILE A 143 -28.64 4.36 -14.22
N ARG A 144 -27.92 3.31 -14.68
CA ARG A 144 -27.60 2.15 -13.82
C ARG A 144 -26.76 2.56 -12.61
N ALA A 145 -25.76 3.42 -12.79
CA ALA A 145 -24.92 3.90 -11.70
C ALA A 145 -25.71 4.69 -10.65
N LEU A 146 -26.65 5.52 -11.08
CA LEU A 146 -27.54 6.30 -10.21
C LEU A 146 -28.57 5.41 -9.48
N LEU A 147 -29.04 4.32 -10.10
CA LEU A 147 -29.91 3.35 -9.43
C LEU A 147 -29.19 2.63 -8.29
N GLU A 148 -27.99 2.12 -8.53
CA GLU A 148 -27.20 1.36 -7.54
C GLU A 148 -26.71 2.22 -6.38
N THR A 149 -26.33 3.48 -6.65
CA THR A 149 -25.85 4.41 -5.61
C THR A 149 -26.98 5.09 -4.83
N GLY A 150 -28.25 4.80 -5.15
CA GLY A 150 -29.41 5.39 -4.49
C GLY A 150 -29.71 6.83 -4.91
N GLY A 151 -29.13 7.32 -6.02
CA GLY A 151 -29.41 8.64 -6.60
C GLY A 151 -30.89 8.87 -6.91
N PHE A 152 -31.64 7.80 -7.18
CA PHE A 152 -33.08 7.85 -7.40
C PHE A 152 -33.96 7.76 -6.14
N LYS A 153 -33.42 7.44 -4.94
CA LYS A 153 -34.26 7.43 -3.71
C LYS A 153 -34.90 8.79 -3.43
N LYS A 154 -34.22 9.89 -3.76
CA LYS A 154 -34.75 11.26 -3.63
C LYS A 154 -35.80 11.61 -4.69
N GLN A 155 -35.83 10.92 -5.82
CA GLN A 155 -36.73 11.20 -6.95
C GLN A 155 -37.94 10.25 -6.99
N LEU A 156 -37.81 9.04 -6.43
CA LEU A 156 -38.88 8.03 -6.39
C LEU A 156 -39.80 8.18 -5.17
N HIS A 157 -39.37 8.87 -4.11
CA HIS A 157 -40.23 9.22 -2.96
C HIS A 157 -40.25 10.73 -2.66
N PRO A 158 -40.93 11.56 -3.49
CA PRO A 158 -41.26 12.93 -3.10
C PRO A 158 -42.19 13.00 -1.88
N GLN A 159 -42.96 11.93 -1.62
CA GLN A 159 -44.11 11.94 -0.72
C GLN A 159 -43.82 11.55 0.73
N MET A 160 -42.57 11.19 1.07
CA MET A 160 -42.19 10.93 2.47
C MET A 160 -41.65 12.17 3.20
N ARG A 161 -41.79 13.37 2.61
CA ARG A 161 -41.68 14.64 3.33
C ARG A 161 -43.06 15.25 3.51
N ARG A 162 -43.80 14.73 4.49
CA ARG A 162 -44.78 15.53 5.23
C ARG A 162 -44.40 15.46 6.70
N ALA A 163 -43.99 16.60 7.23
CA ALA A 163 -43.83 16.93 8.64
C ALA A 163 -45.22 17.02 9.32
N PRO A 164 -45.34 17.04 10.67
CA PRO A 164 -44.33 17.25 11.72
C PRO A 164 -43.84 15.98 12.42
#